data_AF-A0A0A1VTN8-F1
#
_entry.id   AF-A0A0A1VTN8-F1
#
_cell.length_a   1.000
_cell.length_b   1.000
_cell.length_c   1.000
_cell.angle_alpha   90.00
_cell.angle_beta   90.00
_cell.angle_gamma   90.00
#
_symmetry.space_group_name_H-M   'P 1'
#
loop_
_entity.id
_entity.type
_entity.pdbx_description
1 polymer ?
#
loop_
_entity_poly.entity_id
_entity_poly.type
_entity_poly.pdbx_seq_one_letter_code
_entity_poly.pdbx_strand_id
1 'polypeptide(L)'
;MRGQLIILTEVLQGFRSDKDYQIAYRLLTSLTIYDLLGLRMALKSADNYRQLRKKGITIRKTADVIIASFCIENNLPLLFSDKDFIPFVKHLKLISACPTTNDER
;
A
#
# COMPACT_ATOMS: atom_id res chain seq x y z
N MET A 1 -15.10 -3.15 11.59
CA MET A 1 -13.69 -2.87 11.26
C MET A 1 -13.66 -1.79 10.17
N ARG A 2 -13.45 -0.53 10.55
CA ARG A 2 -13.19 0.57 9.59
C ARG A 2 -11.67 0.57 9.36
N GLY A 3 -11.24 0.12 8.18
CA GLY A 3 -9.83 0.07 7.82
C GLY A 3 -9.32 1.45 7.43
N GLN A 4 -9.03 2.27 8.43
CA GLN A 4 -8.39 3.57 8.23
C GLN A 4 -6.87 3.41 8.30
N LEU A 5 -6.25 3.76 7.17
CA LEU A 5 -4.83 4.01 6.91
C LEU A 5 -3.82 3.18 7.70
N ILE A 6 -3.40 2.06 7.10
CA ILE A 6 -2.18 1.37 7.50
C ILE A 6 -0.97 2.33 7.43
N ILE A 7 -0.90 3.17 6.39
CA ILE A 7 0.20 4.14 6.22
C ILE A 7 0.23 5.21 7.34
N LEU A 8 -0.91 5.81 7.68
CA LEU A 8 -1.00 6.77 8.79
C LEU A 8 -0.67 6.09 10.12
N THR A 9 -1.16 4.87 10.32
CA THR A 9 -0.87 4.10 11.53
C THR A 9 0.63 3.83 11.65
N GLU A 10 1.28 3.36 10.59
CA GLU A 10 2.73 3.12 10.55
C GLU A 10 3.53 4.39 10.83
N VAL A 11 3.17 5.51 10.18
CA VAL A 11 3.85 6.80 10.39
C VAL A 11 3.68 7.28 11.82
N LEU A 12 2.45 7.27 12.35
CA LEU A 12 2.18 7.75 13.71
C LEU A 12 2.80 6.86 14.80
N GLN A 13 2.85 5.54 14.60
CA GLN A 13 3.50 4.61 15.52
C GLN A 13 5.03 4.78 15.55
N GLY A 14 5.63 5.38 14.53
CA GLY A 14 7.06 5.65 14.48
C GLY A 14 7.55 6.76 15.44
N PHE A 15 6.64 7.58 15.97
CA PHE A 15 7.01 8.68 16.86
C PHE A 15 7.15 8.22 18.31
N ARG A 16 8.28 8.59 18.94
CA ARG A 16 8.54 8.33 20.37
C ARG A 16 8.07 9.47 21.29
N SER A 17 7.90 10.66 20.73
CA SER A 17 7.54 11.90 21.45
C SER A 17 6.07 12.21 21.18
N ASP A 18 5.29 12.35 22.24
CA ASP A 18 3.87 12.70 22.14
C ASP A 18 3.66 14.05 21.43
N LYS A 19 4.59 15.00 21.62
CA LYS A 19 4.53 16.30 20.95
C LYS A 19 4.65 16.15 19.44
N ASP A 20 5.62 15.36 18.98
CA ASP A 20 5.87 15.16 17.55
C ASP A 20 4.76 14.31 16.92
N TYR A 21 4.24 13.33 17.65
CA TYR A 21 3.05 12.58 17.29
C TYR A 21 1.86 13.51 17.02
N GLN A 22 1.59 14.46 17.93
CA GLN A 22 0.44 15.36 17.79
C GLN A 22 0.60 16.33 16.61
N ILE A 23 1.83 16.77 16.33
CA ILE A 23 2.12 17.60 15.15
C ILE A 23 1.88 16.78 13.87
N ALA A 24 2.46 15.58 13.79
CA ALA A 24 2.30 14.70 12.63
C ALA A 24 0.83 14.31 12.41
N TYR A 25 0.10 13.98 13.47
CA TYR A 25 -1.32 13.68 13.42
C TYR A 25 -2.11 14.81 12.76
N ARG A 26 -1.94 16.05 13.23
CA ARG A 26 -2.65 17.21 12.66
C ARG A 26 -2.30 17.47 11.20
N LEU A 27 -1.03 17.33 10.84
CA LEU A 27 -0.57 17.53 9.46
C LEU A 27 -1.11 16.44 8.53
N LEU A 28 -0.96 15.17 8.89
CA LEU A 28 -1.34 14.05 8.03
C LEU A 28 -2.85 13.89 7.91
N THR A 29 -3.62 14.19 8.97
CA THR A 29 -5.09 14.17 8.91
C THR A 29 -5.69 15.36 8.16
N SER A 30 -4.89 16.38 7.82
CA SER A 30 -5.30 17.45 6.91
C SER A 30 -5.29 17.03 5.43
N LEU A 31 -4.61 15.92 5.11
CA LEU A 31 -4.58 15.34 3.77
C LEU A 31 -5.80 14.47 3.51
N THR A 32 -6.09 14.22 2.23
CA THR A 32 -7.16 13.30 1.83
C THR A 32 -6.87 11.90 2.35
N ILE A 33 -7.78 11.40 3.19
CA ILE A 33 -7.75 10.07 3.78
C ILE A 33 -8.70 9.15 3.01
N TYR A 34 -8.18 8.01 2.57
CA TYR A 34 -8.96 6.96 1.92
C TYR A 34 -9.13 5.74 2.83
N ASP A 35 -10.35 5.20 2.88
CA ASP A 35 -10.60 3.90 3.49
C ASP A 35 -10.03 2.79 2.60
N LEU A 36 -8.88 2.24 3.01
CA LEU A 36 -8.15 1.23 2.25
C LEU A 36 -8.81 -0.15 2.30
N LEU A 37 -9.63 -0.41 3.32
CA LEU A 37 -10.16 -1.75 3.56
C LEU A 37 -11.65 -1.73 3.91
N GLY A 38 -12.45 -2.18 2.95
CA GLY A 38 -13.81 -2.68 3.14
C GLY A 38 -13.91 -4.12 2.63
N LEU A 39 -15.07 -4.76 2.79
CA LEU A 39 -15.26 -6.17 2.39
C LEU A 39 -14.81 -6.44 0.93
N ARG A 40 -15.22 -5.58 -0.01
CA ARG A 40 -14.84 -5.71 -1.43
C ARG A 40 -13.33 -5.66 -1.63
N MET A 41 -12.66 -4.74 -0.96
CA MET A 41 -11.21 -4.60 -1.08
C MET A 41 -10.48 -5.76 -0.41
N ALA A 42 -10.96 -6.26 0.74
CA ALA A 42 -10.38 -7.42 1.41
C ALA A 42 -10.41 -8.68 0.52
N LEU A 43 -11.54 -8.92 -0.16
CA LEU A 43 -11.66 -10.02 -1.12
C LEU A 43 -10.71 -9.84 -2.30
N LYS A 44 -10.68 -8.64 -2.88
CA LYS A 44 -9.78 -8.31 -4.01
C LYS A 44 -8.30 -8.49 -3.64
N SER A 45 -7.90 -8.05 -2.46
CA SER A 45 -6.55 -8.23 -1.93
C SER A 45 -6.19 -9.71 -1.77
N ALA A 46 -7.11 -10.52 -1.25
CA ALA A 46 -6.89 -11.97 -1.15
C ALA A 46 -6.72 -12.61 -2.54
N ASP A 47 -7.51 -12.21 -3.53
CA ASP A 47 -7.40 -12.72 -4.90
C ASP A 47 -6.07 -12.31 -5.55
N ASN A 48 -5.66 -11.06 -5.40
CA ASN A 48 -4.36 -10.58 -5.91
C ASN A 48 -3.19 -11.33 -5.26
N TYR A 49 -3.23 -11.55 -3.95
CA TYR A 49 -2.23 -12.36 -3.26
C TYR A 49 -2.18 -13.80 -3.81
N ARG A 50 -3.35 -14.43 -4.00
CA ARG A 50 -3.43 -15.79 -4.56
C ARG A 50 -2.88 -15.85 -5.98
N GLN A 51 -3.11 -14.82 -6.80
CA GLN A 51 -2.58 -14.73 -8.16
C GLN A 51 -1.04 -14.68 -8.16
N LEU A 52 -0.43 -13.88 -7.29
CA LEU A 52 1.03 -13.85 -7.14
C LEU A 52 1.57 -15.17 -6.59
N ARG A 53 0.89 -15.76 -5.61
CA ARG A 53 1.30 -17.05 -5.01
C ARG A 53 1.29 -18.18 -6.03
N LYS A 54 0.32 -18.22 -6.95
CA LYS A 54 0.29 -19.18 -8.08
C LYS A 54 1.50 -19.06 -9.01
N LYS A 55 2.17 -17.90 -9.01
CA LYS A 55 3.41 -17.64 -9.77
C LYS A 55 4.67 -17.89 -8.92
N GLY A 56 4.54 -18.46 -7.72
CA GLY A 56 5.65 -18.69 -6.79
C GLY A 56 6.09 -17.45 -6.00
N ILE A 57 5.32 -16.35 -6.04
CA ILE A 57 5.66 -15.09 -5.37
C ILE A 57 4.80 -14.93 -4.11
N THR A 58 5.44 -14.81 -2.95
CA THR A 58 4.75 -14.59 -1.67
C THR A 58 5.09 -13.22 -1.11
N ILE A 59 4.07 -12.37 -0.98
CA ILE A 59 4.21 -11.06 -0.31
C ILE A 59 4.10 -11.26 1.20
N ARG A 60 5.06 -10.73 1.94
CA ARG A 60 5.18 -10.99 3.40
C ARG A 60 4.20 -10.17 4.22
N LYS A 61 3.98 -8.91 3.83
CA LYS A 61 3.12 -7.98 4.58
C LYS A 61 1.74 -7.93 3.95
N THR A 62 0.72 -8.29 4.73
CA THR A 62 -0.69 -8.16 4.29
C THR A 62 -1.04 -6.72 3.93
N ALA A 63 -0.43 -5.75 4.63
CA ALA A 63 -0.57 -4.33 4.35
C ALA A 63 -0.21 -3.96 2.91
N ASP A 64 0.93 -4.42 2.41
CA ASP A 64 1.39 -4.15 1.04
C ASP A 64 0.41 -4.70 0.01
N VAL A 65 -0.13 -5.90 0.26
CA VAL A 65 -1.17 -6.49 -0.59
C VAL A 65 -2.42 -5.60 -0.63
N ILE A 66 -2.85 -5.09 0.52
CA ILE A 66 -4.03 -4.20 0.63
C ILE A 66 -3.78 -2.89 -0.12
N ILE A 67 -2.66 -2.23 0.15
CA ILE A 67 -2.29 -0.95 -0.46
C ILE A 67 -2.18 -1.10 -1.98
N ALA A 68 -1.44 -2.10 -2.47
CA ALA A 68 -1.27 -2.34 -3.90
C ALA A 68 -2.60 -2.64 -4.58
N SER A 69 -3.45 -3.47 -3.96
CA SER A 69 -4.76 -3.82 -4.53
C SER A 69 -5.69 -2.62 -4.58
N PHE A 70 -5.67 -1.75 -3.57
CA PHE A 70 -6.42 -0.50 -3.58
C PHE A 70 -5.98 0.41 -4.72
N CYS A 71 -4.67 0.59 -4.90
CA CYS A 71 -4.13 1.41 -5.99
C CYS A 71 -4.49 0.85 -7.37
N ILE A 72 -4.39 -0.47 -7.57
CA ILE A 72 -4.80 -1.15 -8.82
C ILE A 72 -6.29 -0.91 -9.09
N GLU A 73 -7.16 -1.15 -8.11
CA GLU A 73 -8.61 -1.06 -8.30
C GLU A 73 -9.08 0.38 -8.59
N ASN A 74 -8.38 1.38 -8.07
CA ASN A 74 -8.72 2.80 -8.26
C ASN A 74 -7.87 3.49 -9.35
N ASN A 75 -7.02 2.75 -10.07
CA ASN A 75 -6.06 3.30 -11.05
C ASN A 75 -5.19 4.44 -10.49
N LEU A 76 -4.77 4.31 -9.24
CA LEU A 76 -3.92 5.30 -8.58
C LEU A 76 -2.45 4.87 -8.68
N PRO A 77 -1.54 5.79 -9.04
CA PRO A 77 -0.11 5.51 -8.96
C PRO A 77 0.31 5.37 -7.50
N LEU A 78 1.13 4.36 -7.21
CA LEU A 78 1.72 4.15 -5.89
C LEU A 78 3.17 4.61 -5.89
N LEU A 79 3.52 5.50 -4.97
CA LEU A 79 4.91 5.82 -4.67
C LEU A 79 5.44 4.82 -3.64
N PHE A 80 6.47 4.07 -4.00
CA PHE A 80 7.08 3.08 -3.12
C PHE A 80 8.58 2.97 -3.35
N SER A 81 9.31 2.57 -2.30
CA SER A 81 10.71 2.16 -2.35
C SER A 81 10.92 0.69 -1.97
N ASP A 82 9.90 0.05 -1.39
CA ASP A 82 9.94 -1.37 -1.02
C ASP A 82 9.79 -2.25 -2.27
N LYS A 83 10.74 -3.19 -2.44
CA LYS A 83 10.76 -4.12 -3.57
C LYS A 83 9.58 -5.09 -3.55
N ASP A 84 8.90 -5.25 -2.41
CA ASP A 84 7.72 -6.10 -2.28
C ASP A 84 6.54 -5.61 -3.15
N PHE A 85 6.56 -4.36 -3.66
CA PHE A 85 5.57 -3.84 -4.63
C PHE A 85 5.90 -4.15 -6.10
N ILE A 86 7.14 -4.52 -6.44
CA ILE A 86 7.57 -4.80 -7.82
C ILE A 86 6.73 -5.92 -8.48
N PRO A 87 6.42 -7.04 -7.80
CA PRO A 87 5.56 -8.08 -8.38
C PRO A 87 4.17 -7.57 -8.80
N PHE A 88 3.61 -6.60 -8.08
CA PHE A 88 2.31 -6.01 -8.42
C PHE A 88 2.39 -5.17 -9.70
N VAL A 89 3.49 -4.45 -9.91
CA VAL A 89 3.74 -3.72 -11.17
C VAL A 89 3.86 -4.72 -12.32
N LYS A 90 4.73 -5.73 -12.18
CA LYS A 90 5.04 -6.70 -13.23
C LYS A 90 3.88 -7.62 -13.61
N HIS A 91 3.01 -7.97 -12.67
CA HIS A 91 1.99 -9.00 -12.89
C HIS A 91 0.55 -8.53 -12.73
N LEU A 92 0.31 -7.45 -11.99
CA LEU A 92 -1.03 -7.00 -11.62
C LEU A 92 -1.33 -5.56 -12.04
N LYS A 93 -0.47 -4.96 -12.87
CA LYS A 93 -0.63 -3.63 -13.48
C LYS A 93 -0.71 -2.48 -12.46
N LEU A 94 -0.05 -2.62 -11.32
CA LEU A 94 0.14 -1.49 -10.42
C LEU A 94 0.94 -0.40 -11.14
N ILE A 95 0.45 0.84 -11.10
CA ILE A 95 1.14 1.99 -11.68
C ILE A 95 2.17 2.49 -10.66
N SER A 96 3.44 2.57 -11.06
CA SER A 96 4.49 3.19 -10.25
C SER A 96 4.42 4.72 -10.41
N ALA A 97 4.42 5.45 -9.29
CA ALA A 97 4.52 6.92 -9.31
C ALA A 97 5.96 7.40 -9.59
N CYS A 98 6.95 6.55 -9.34
CA CYS A 98 8.35 6.86 -9.63
C CYS A 98 8.70 6.36 -11.04
N PRO A 99 9.40 7.14 -11.88
CA PRO A 99 9.92 6.64 -13.14
C PRO A 99 10.86 5.47 -12.83
N THR A 100 10.50 4.26 -13.28
CA THR A 100 11.44 3.15 -13.26
C THR A 100 12.61 3.53 -14.15
N THR A 101 13.76 3.83 -13.56
CA THR A 101 15.03 3.81 -14.29
C THR A 101 15.23 2.38 -14.76
N ASN A 102 14.88 2.13 -16.02
CA ASN A 102 15.16 0.97 -16.85
C ASN A 102 14.95 -0.42 -16.22
N ASP A 103 13.94 -1.10 -16.76
CA ASP A 103 14.03 -2.53 -17.04
C ASP A 103 15.42 -2.88 -17.65
N GLU A 104 15.94 -4.04 -17.23
CA GLU A 104 17.04 -4.80 -17.86
C GLU A 104 18.48 -4.23 -17.77
N ARG A 105 19.22 -4.72 -16.76
CA ARG A 105 20.53 -5.39 -16.96
C ARG A 105 20.63 -6.59 -16.04
#